data_AF-A0A495VBL5-F1
#
_entry.id   AF-A0A495VBL5-F1
#
_cell.length_a   1.000
_cell.length_b   1.000
_cell.length_c   1.000
_cell.angle_alpha   90.00
_cell.angle_beta   90.00
_cell.angle_gamma   90.00
#
_symmetry.space_group_name_H-M   'P 1'
#
loop_
_entity.id
_entity.type
_entity.pdbx_description
1 polymer ?
#
loop_
_entity_poly.entity_id
_entity_poly.type
_entity_poly.pdbx_seq_one_letter_code
_entity_poly.pdbx_strand_id
1 'polypeptide(L)'
;MRATMILTSGVSLKKSFCKGFTIVELLISMAIGIFIIAGAISVFVSNQSVNREKTTLDNAQDAHRFAAFTMSRVVRQGELDPLATDSELVIRLSAGPNVRDCQGQTVASAQVINTFSESNGVLLCTTPQGTSSVIEGTSSLGIAYGVDSNSNGWISDDEYTVRSNVSNIDSVRSVRIELGAERPVEFVATLRSAVFRQLRGDDPTDPDPDPDPDPDPDPDPGPDPDPGPDPEPTFVDCGCKRTGNSNSVALTGANPAACTNACCQTKWDSASPKPCSNNNCVFTAQCVVP
;
A
#
# COMPACT_ATOMS: atom_id res chain seq x y z
N MET A 1 108.72 -7.43 -45.59
CA MET A 1 107.47 -7.56 -44.80
C MET A 1 106.65 -8.71 -45.37
N ARG A 2 106.48 -9.78 -44.59
CA ARG A 2 105.58 -10.90 -44.91
C ARG A 2 104.23 -10.60 -44.26
N ALA A 3 103.16 -10.52 -45.06
CA ALA A 3 101.79 -10.50 -44.56
C ALA A 3 101.15 -11.86 -44.86
N THR A 4 101.00 -12.65 -43.80
CA THR A 4 100.33 -13.95 -43.78
C THR A 4 98.83 -13.70 -43.79
N MET A 5 98.14 -14.12 -44.85
CA MET A 5 96.68 -14.00 -44.99
C MET A 5 96.02 -15.22 -44.33
N ILE A 6 95.28 -14.99 -43.25
CA ILE A 6 94.52 -15.99 -42.51
C ILE A 6 93.21 -16.29 -43.24
N LEU A 7 93.02 -17.54 -43.63
CA LEU A 7 91.75 -18.12 -44.05
C LEU A 7 90.90 -18.41 -42.81
N THR A 8 89.66 -17.90 -42.73
CA THR A 8 88.63 -18.50 -41.86
C THR A 8 87.23 -18.42 -42.46
N SER A 9 86.61 -19.61 -42.51
CA SER A 9 85.18 -19.94 -42.44
C SER A 9 84.25 -19.48 -43.57
N GLY A 10 84.02 -20.38 -44.53
CA GLY A 10 82.86 -20.36 -45.40
C GLY A 10 81.58 -20.63 -44.63
N VAL A 11 80.65 -19.67 -44.68
CA VAL A 11 79.26 -19.85 -44.25
C VAL A 11 78.55 -20.71 -45.30
N SER A 12 78.22 -21.96 -44.95
CA SER A 12 77.40 -22.83 -45.79
C SER A 12 75.94 -22.38 -45.71
N LEU A 13 75.50 -21.61 -46.70
CA LEU A 13 74.09 -21.29 -46.91
C LEU A 13 73.34 -22.56 -47.30
N LYS A 14 72.70 -23.20 -46.31
CA LYS A 14 71.81 -24.35 -46.52
C LYS A 14 70.60 -23.86 -47.34
N LYS A 15 70.58 -24.19 -48.64
CA LYS A 15 69.51 -23.82 -49.57
C LYS A 15 68.21 -24.52 -49.14
N SER A 16 67.30 -23.79 -48.51
CA SER A 16 65.95 -24.28 -48.25
C SER A 16 65.23 -24.49 -49.58
N PHE A 17 64.98 -25.74 -49.94
CA PHE A 17 64.08 -26.08 -51.04
C PHE A 17 62.67 -25.63 -50.66
N CYS A 18 62.17 -24.58 -51.30
CA CYS A 18 60.73 -24.32 -51.32
C CYS A 18 60.05 -25.46 -52.09
N LYS A 19 59.56 -26.46 -51.37
CA LYS A 19 58.61 -27.44 -51.92
C LYS A 19 57.29 -26.71 -52.12
N GLY A 20 56.82 -26.62 -53.36
CA GLY A 20 55.48 -26.12 -53.65
C GLY A 20 54.43 -27.07 -53.09
N PHE A 21 53.30 -26.54 -52.65
CA PHE A 21 52.16 -27.34 -52.22
C PHE A 21 51.56 -28.09 -53.40
N THR A 22 51.24 -29.36 -53.18
CA THR A 22 50.48 -30.14 -54.17
C THR A 22 49.03 -29.68 -54.18
N ILE A 23 48.37 -29.77 -55.34
CA ILE A 23 46.93 -29.46 -55.45
C ILE A 23 46.11 -30.30 -54.46
N VAL A 24 46.53 -31.53 -54.20
CA VAL A 24 45.88 -32.44 -53.24
C VAL A 24 45.98 -31.93 -51.80
N GLU A 25 47.13 -31.41 -51.37
CA GLU A 25 47.28 -30.79 -50.03
C GLU A 25 46.40 -29.55 -49.87
N LEU A 26 46.28 -28.72 -50.92
CA LEU A 26 45.38 -27.57 -50.91
C LEU A 26 43.90 -27.98 -50.86
N LEU A 27 43.51 -29.04 -51.58
CA LEU A 27 42.15 -29.56 -51.51
C LEU A 27 41.82 -30.16 -50.13
N ILE A 28 42.75 -30.91 -49.54
CA ILE A 28 42.57 -31.52 -48.22
C ILE A 28 42.46 -30.44 -47.13
N SER A 29 43.34 -29.43 -47.15
CA SER A 29 43.31 -28.34 -46.18
C SER A 29 42.02 -27.51 -46.24
N MET A 30 41.51 -27.22 -47.44
CA MET A 30 40.22 -26.55 -47.61
C MET A 30 39.06 -27.41 -47.07
N ALA A 31 39.07 -28.72 -47.35
CA ALA A 31 38.04 -29.64 -46.88
C ALA A 31 38.00 -29.71 -45.35
N ILE A 32 39.17 -29.83 -44.71
CA ILE A 32 39.28 -29.89 -43.25
C ILE A 32 38.89 -28.54 -42.63
N GLY A 33 39.32 -27.42 -43.22
CA GLY A 33 38.99 -26.08 -42.73
C GLY A 33 37.48 -25.81 -42.72
N ILE A 34 36.79 -26.13 -43.81
CA ILE A 34 35.32 -25.98 -43.89
C ILE A 34 34.63 -26.86 -42.86
N PHE A 35 35.10 -28.11 -42.69
CA PHE A 35 34.51 -29.04 -41.74
C PHE A 35 34.59 -28.52 -40.29
N ILE A 36 35.74 -28.00 -39.87
CA ILE A 36 35.93 -27.45 -38.52
C ILE A 36 35.11 -26.18 -38.32
N ILE A 37 35.10 -25.27 -39.30
CA ILE A 37 34.34 -24.02 -39.23
C ILE A 37 32.83 -24.32 -39.14
N ALA A 38 32.32 -25.27 -39.93
CA ALA A 38 30.92 -25.69 -39.87
C ALA A 38 30.55 -26.23 -38.48
N GLY A 39 31.44 -27.03 -37.86
CA GLY A 39 31.25 -27.51 -36.49
C GLY A 39 31.30 -26.38 -35.44
N ALA A 40 32.18 -25.40 -35.59
CA ALA A 40 32.24 -24.26 -34.67
C ALA A 40 31.00 -23.36 -34.78
N ILE A 41 30.51 -23.14 -36.01
CA ILE A 41 29.28 -22.36 -36.26
C ILE A 41 28.06 -23.06 -35.65
N SER A 42 27.94 -24.38 -35.77
CA SER A 42 26.79 -25.10 -35.20
C SER A 42 26.74 -24.99 -33.67
N VAL A 43 27.88 -25.10 -32.99
CA VAL A 43 27.99 -24.89 -31.54
C VAL A 43 27.66 -23.45 -31.16
N PHE A 44 28.13 -22.47 -31.94
CA PHE A 44 27.83 -21.06 -31.68
C PHE A 44 26.34 -20.74 -31.83
N VAL A 45 25.67 -21.26 -32.86
CA VAL A 45 24.22 -21.09 -33.07
C VAL A 45 23.43 -21.78 -31.96
N SER A 46 23.82 -22.99 -31.56
CA SER A 46 23.22 -23.71 -30.44
C SER A 46 23.32 -22.90 -29.14
N ASN A 47 24.49 -22.37 -28.82
CA ASN A 47 24.69 -21.51 -27.64
C ASN A 47 23.86 -20.22 -27.69
N GLN A 48 23.66 -19.62 -28.87
CA GLN A 48 22.84 -18.41 -28.99
C GLN A 48 21.36 -18.68 -28.67
N SER A 49 20.81 -19.84 -29.08
CA SER A 49 19.44 -20.21 -28.74
C SER A 49 19.26 -20.44 -27.23
N VAL A 50 20.20 -21.14 -26.59
CA VAL A 50 20.19 -21.40 -25.14
C VAL A 50 20.29 -20.11 -24.33
N ASN A 51 21.16 -19.17 -24.73
CA ASN A 51 21.33 -17.91 -24.01
C ASN A 51 20.07 -17.04 -24.08
N ARG A 52 19.34 -17.05 -25.20
CA ARG A 52 18.09 -16.28 -25.34
C ARG A 52 16.98 -16.84 -24.44
N GLU A 53 16.82 -18.15 -24.43
CA GLU A 53 15.85 -18.85 -23.59
C GLU A 53 16.15 -18.65 -22.10
N LYS A 54 17.43 -18.64 -21.73
CA LYS A 54 17.86 -18.29 -20.37
C LYS A 54 17.44 -16.88 -19.97
N THR A 55 17.70 -15.87 -20.80
CA THR A 55 17.30 -14.49 -20.50
C THR A 55 15.79 -14.35 -20.32
N THR A 56 14.98 -15.03 -21.14
CA THR A 56 13.52 -14.97 -21.00
C THR A 56 13.03 -15.60 -19.69
N LEU A 57 13.64 -16.71 -19.28
CA LEU A 57 13.33 -17.35 -17.99
C LEU A 57 13.74 -16.47 -16.80
N ASP A 58 14.94 -15.88 -16.86
CA ASP A 58 15.44 -14.99 -15.79
C ASP A 58 14.52 -13.77 -15.62
N ASN A 59 14.09 -13.15 -16.73
CA ASN A 59 13.15 -12.03 -16.70
C ASN A 59 11.76 -12.43 -16.16
N ALA A 60 11.27 -13.62 -16.52
CA ALA A 60 9.98 -14.12 -16.02
C ALA A 60 10.02 -14.37 -14.50
N GLN A 61 11.12 -14.92 -13.99
CA GLN A 61 11.32 -15.12 -12.55
C GLN A 61 11.40 -13.79 -11.79
N ASP A 62 12.08 -12.78 -12.35
CA ASP A 62 12.12 -11.44 -11.76
C ASP A 62 10.75 -10.76 -11.74
N ALA A 63 9.95 -10.93 -12.81
CA ALA A 63 8.57 -10.45 -12.84
C ALA A 63 7.74 -11.07 -11.71
N HIS A 64 7.82 -12.38 -11.52
CA HIS A 64 7.10 -13.08 -10.45
C HIS A 64 7.55 -12.64 -9.05
N ARG A 65 8.85 -12.40 -8.87
CA ARG A 65 9.38 -11.84 -7.62
C ARG A 65 8.80 -10.45 -7.33
N PHE A 66 8.64 -9.62 -8.37
CA PHE A 66 8.00 -8.31 -8.26
C PHE A 66 6.51 -8.42 -7.91
N ALA A 67 5.77 -9.34 -8.53
CA ALA A 67 4.36 -9.59 -8.19
C ALA A 67 4.21 -10.04 -6.74
N ALA A 68 5.03 -11.01 -6.29
CA ALA A 68 5.01 -11.49 -4.92
C ALA A 68 5.31 -10.38 -3.90
N PHE A 69 6.28 -9.51 -4.20
CA PHE A 69 6.57 -8.33 -3.38
C PHE A 69 5.37 -7.37 -3.32
N THR A 70 4.75 -7.06 -4.45
CA THR A 70 3.63 -6.12 -4.54
C THR A 70 2.40 -6.63 -3.81
N MET A 71 2.01 -7.89 -4.03
CA MET A 71 0.87 -8.52 -3.35
C MET A 71 1.13 -8.63 -1.85
N SER A 72 2.32 -9.09 -1.44
CA SER A 72 2.69 -9.18 -0.02
C SER A 72 2.65 -7.83 0.67
N ARG A 73 3.11 -6.76 0.00
CA ARG A 73 3.04 -5.40 0.52
C ARG A 73 1.60 -4.99 0.78
N VAL A 74 0.72 -5.16 -0.21
CA VAL A 74 -0.70 -4.74 -0.11
C VAL A 74 -1.43 -5.54 0.98
N VAL A 75 -1.24 -6.86 1.02
CA VAL A 75 -1.80 -7.73 2.09
C VAL A 75 -1.35 -7.27 3.48
N ARG A 76 -0.06 -6.96 3.65
CA ARG A 76 0.48 -6.50 4.94
C ARG A 76 -0.01 -5.11 5.36
N GLN A 77 -0.52 -4.30 4.43
CA GLN A 77 -0.98 -2.94 4.68
C GLN A 77 -2.48 -2.85 4.94
N GLY A 78 -3.24 -3.89 4.59
CA GLY A 78 -4.70 -3.86 4.58
C GLY A 78 -5.38 -4.92 5.43
N GLU A 79 -6.68 -5.05 5.17
CA GLU A 79 -7.57 -6.05 5.72
C GLU A 79 -8.20 -6.86 4.58
N LEU A 80 -8.45 -8.13 4.81
CA LEU A 80 -9.13 -8.97 3.82
C LEU A 80 -10.60 -8.52 3.68
N ASP A 81 -11.07 -8.38 2.45
CA ASP A 81 -12.47 -8.04 2.18
C ASP A 81 -13.34 -9.31 2.07
N PRO A 82 -14.59 -9.32 2.58
CA PRO A 82 -15.53 -10.42 2.40
C PRO A 82 -15.76 -10.85 0.96
N LEU A 83 -15.57 -9.95 0.00
CA LEU A 83 -15.69 -10.21 -1.43
C LEU A 83 -14.50 -10.97 -2.02
N ALA A 84 -13.42 -11.19 -1.26
CA ALA A 84 -12.30 -12.02 -1.71
C ALA A 84 -12.75 -13.46 -2.01
N THR A 85 -12.17 -14.05 -3.05
CA THR A 85 -12.44 -15.42 -3.52
C THR A 85 -11.13 -16.17 -3.81
N ASP A 86 -11.23 -17.47 -4.11
CA ASP A 86 -10.07 -18.33 -4.40
C ASP A 86 -9.25 -17.89 -5.64
N SER A 87 -9.81 -17.01 -6.49
CA SER A 87 -9.16 -16.48 -7.70
C SER A 87 -9.08 -14.94 -7.73
N GLU A 88 -9.62 -14.26 -6.73
CA GLU A 88 -9.66 -12.80 -6.65
C GLU A 88 -9.30 -12.34 -5.23
N LEU A 89 -8.11 -11.76 -5.08
CA LEU A 89 -7.64 -11.27 -3.80
C LEU A 89 -8.09 -9.83 -3.61
N VAL A 90 -9.03 -9.61 -2.69
CA VAL A 90 -9.59 -8.29 -2.41
C VAL A 90 -9.11 -7.81 -1.02
N ILE A 91 -8.36 -6.72 -1.01
CA ILE A 91 -7.78 -6.11 0.19
C ILE A 91 -8.28 -4.68 0.36
N ARG A 92 -8.84 -4.37 1.52
CA ARG A 92 -9.19 -3.01 1.92
C ARG A 92 -8.00 -2.32 2.56
N LEU A 93 -7.60 -1.20 1.98
CA LEU A 93 -6.57 -0.33 2.53
C LEU A 93 -7.22 0.87 3.21
N SER A 94 -6.95 1.04 4.51
CA SER A 94 -7.29 2.26 5.25
C SER A 94 -6.32 3.38 4.88
N ALA A 95 -6.82 4.61 4.79
CA ALA A 95 -5.98 5.76 4.50
C ALA A 95 -4.92 5.98 5.59
N GLY A 96 -3.70 6.32 5.19
CA GLY A 96 -2.62 6.52 6.13
C GLY A 96 -1.32 6.99 5.49
N PRO A 97 -0.39 7.56 6.29
CA PRO A 97 0.91 7.97 5.79
C PRO A 97 1.66 6.74 5.27
N ASN A 98 2.17 6.82 4.03
CA ASN A 98 2.93 5.76 3.35
C ASN A 98 2.13 4.49 3.00
N VAL A 99 0.79 4.52 3.06
CA VAL A 99 -0.04 3.45 2.48
C VAL A 99 -0.06 3.64 0.97
N ARG A 100 0.26 2.57 0.22
CA ARG A 100 0.27 2.59 -1.24
C ARG A 100 -0.60 1.46 -1.77
N ASP A 101 -1.43 1.77 -2.74
CA ASP A 101 -2.21 0.76 -3.44
C ASP A 101 -1.33 -0.15 -4.31
N CYS A 102 -1.93 -1.13 -4.98
CA CYS A 102 -1.24 -2.07 -5.85
C CYS A 102 -0.67 -1.39 -7.11
N GLN A 103 -1.13 -0.18 -7.45
CA GLN A 103 -0.60 0.66 -8.53
C GLN A 103 0.51 1.61 -8.06
N GLY A 104 0.82 1.61 -6.76
CA GLY A 104 1.85 2.44 -6.14
C GLY A 104 1.39 3.85 -5.77
N GLN A 105 0.12 4.20 -5.98
CA GLN A 105 -0.45 5.50 -5.62
C GLN A 105 -0.69 5.58 -4.11
N THR A 106 -0.56 6.79 -3.55
CA THR A 106 -0.74 7.00 -2.11
C THR A 106 -2.22 7.03 -1.74
N VAL A 107 -2.60 6.28 -0.70
CA VAL A 107 -3.96 6.25 -0.17
C VAL A 107 -4.11 7.31 0.93
N ALA A 108 -4.46 8.54 0.54
CA ALA A 108 -4.32 9.73 1.39
C ALA A 108 -5.54 10.07 2.28
N SER A 109 -6.77 9.84 1.82
CA SER A 109 -7.97 10.37 2.51
C SER A 109 -9.21 9.50 2.48
N ALA A 110 -9.21 8.39 1.73
CA ALA A 110 -10.34 7.46 1.66
C ALA A 110 -9.84 6.01 1.67
N GLN A 111 -10.69 5.10 2.13
CA GLN A 111 -10.44 3.66 2.01
C GLN A 111 -10.41 3.28 0.53
N VAL A 112 -9.43 2.46 0.15
CA VAL A 112 -9.26 1.99 -1.23
C VAL A 112 -9.31 0.47 -1.25
N ILE A 113 -10.16 -0.07 -2.11
CA ILE A 113 -10.24 -1.51 -2.37
C ILE A 113 -9.21 -1.86 -3.45
N ASN A 114 -8.33 -2.80 -3.12
CA ASN A 114 -7.33 -3.34 -4.04
C ASN A 114 -7.74 -4.75 -4.40
N THR A 115 -7.91 -4.98 -5.69
CA THR A 115 -8.27 -6.28 -6.22
C THR A 115 -7.14 -6.80 -7.10
N PHE A 116 -6.62 -7.98 -6.78
CA PHE A 116 -5.76 -8.73 -7.71
C PHE A 116 -6.56 -9.86 -8.34
N SER A 117 -6.47 -9.99 -9.65
CA SER A 117 -7.10 -11.04 -10.43
C SER A 117 -6.22 -11.41 -11.62
N GLU A 118 -6.40 -12.61 -12.16
CA GLU A 118 -5.75 -13.02 -13.41
C GLU A 118 -6.76 -12.93 -14.56
N SER A 119 -6.32 -12.42 -15.70
CA SER A 119 -7.09 -12.44 -16.93
C SER A 119 -6.18 -12.57 -18.15
N ASN A 120 -6.41 -13.59 -18.97
CA ASN A 120 -5.74 -13.84 -20.25
C ASN A 120 -4.20 -13.90 -20.14
N GLY A 121 -3.65 -14.51 -19.10
CA GLY A 121 -2.21 -14.63 -18.90
C GLY A 121 -1.59 -13.43 -18.17
N VAL A 122 -2.40 -12.51 -17.65
CA VAL A 122 -1.94 -11.24 -17.06
C VAL A 122 -2.47 -11.09 -15.65
N LEU A 123 -1.58 -10.81 -14.70
CA LEU A 123 -1.97 -10.43 -13.35
C LEU A 123 -2.38 -8.96 -13.35
N LEU A 124 -3.64 -8.69 -13.02
CA LEU A 124 -4.22 -7.36 -12.96
C LEU A 124 -4.27 -6.86 -11.52
N CYS A 125 -4.16 -5.55 -11.39
CA CYS A 125 -4.43 -4.80 -10.18
C CYS A 125 -5.53 -3.79 -10.51
N THR A 126 -6.67 -3.94 -9.86
CA THR A 126 -7.84 -3.08 -10.01
C THR A 126 -8.06 -2.30 -8.73
N THR A 127 -8.19 -0.99 -8.90
CA THR A 127 -8.56 -0.04 -7.86
C THR A 127 -9.79 0.75 -8.35
N PRO A 128 -10.46 1.54 -7.48
CA PRO A 128 -11.50 2.47 -7.92
C PRO A 128 -11.03 3.49 -8.97
N GLN A 129 -9.72 3.72 -9.09
CA GLN A 129 -9.10 4.66 -10.04
C GLN A 129 -8.85 4.03 -11.42
N GLY A 130 -8.81 2.69 -11.51
CA GLY A 130 -8.64 1.99 -12.78
C GLY A 130 -7.99 0.62 -12.62
N THR A 131 -7.77 -0.05 -13.74
CA THR A 131 -7.10 -1.35 -13.81
C THR A 131 -5.76 -1.23 -14.53
N SER A 132 -4.72 -1.85 -13.99
CA SER A 132 -3.37 -1.91 -14.57
C SER A 132 -2.82 -3.33 -14.53
N SER A 133 -1.97 -3.70 -15.49
CA SER A 133 -1.20 -4.94 -15.43
C SER A 133 -0.05 -4.81 -14.42
N VAL A 134 0.12 -5.84 -13.58
CA VAL A 134 1.24 -5.97 -12.65
C VAL A 134 2.38 -6.72 -13.35
N ILE A 135 2.06 -7.88 -13.93
CA ILE A 135 2.96 -8.72 -14.73
C ILE A 135 2.18 -9.49 -15.80
N GLU A 136 2.89 -9.92 -16.84
CA GLU A 136 2.41 -10.88 -17.84
C GLU A 136 3.01 -12.28 -17.56
N GLY A 137 2.45 -13.31 -18.18
CA GLY A 137 2.91 -14.70 -18.03
C GLY A 137 2.33 -15.43 -16.84
N THR A 138 1.24 -14.91 -16.24
CA THR A 138 0.52 -15.55 -15.13
C THR A 138 -0.69 -16.31 -15.69
N SER A 139 -0.61 -17.64 -15.75
CA SER A 139 -1.68 -18.49 -16.30
C SER A 139 -2.88 -18.70 -15.37
N SER A 140 -2.69 -18.48 -14.07
CA SER A 140 -3.75 -18.60 -13.06
C SER A 140 -3.35 -17.89 -11.76
N LEU A 141 -4.34 -17.48 -10.99
CA LEU A 141 -4.19 -17.00 -9.62
C LEU A 141 -5.00 -17.90 -8.69
N GLY A 142 -4.32 -18.57 -7.76
CA GLY A 142 -4.92 -19.37 -6.69
C GLY A 142 -4.66 -18.74 -5.33
N ILE A 143 -5.67 -18.70 -4.47
CA ILE A 143 -5.59 -18.12 -3.13
C ILE A 143 -6.18 -19.10 -2.12
N ALA A 144 -5.40 -19.40 -1.08
CA ALA A 144 -5.87 -20.13 0.09
C ALA A 144 -5.72 -19.25 1.35
N TYR A 145 -6.63 -19.44 2.29
CA TYR A 145 -6.77 -18.61 3.47
C TYR A 145 -6.34 -19.37 4.71
N GLY A 146 -5.34 -18.85 5.41
CA GLY A 146 -4.87 -19.39 6.69
C GLY A 146 -5.76 -18.89 7.81
N VAL A 147 -6.59 -19.79 8.34
CA VAL A 147 -7.60 -19.50 9.36
C VAL A 147 -7.10 -19.96 10.73
N ASP A 148 -7.06 -19.03 11.69
CA ASP A 148 -6.71 -19.34 13.08
C ASP A 148 -7.94 -19.90 13.80
N SER A 149 -8.21 -21.19 13.60
CA SER A 149 -9.41 -21.86 14.12
C SER A 149 -9.30 -22.27 15.60
N ASN A 150 -8.08 -22.35 16.11
CA ASN A 150 -7.76 -22.77 17.47
C ASN A 150 -7.31 -21.59 18.35
N SER A 151 -7.39 -20.36 17.82
CA SER A 151 -7.04 -19.10 18.48
C SER A 151 -5.64 -19.06 19.06
N ASN A 152 -4.70 -19.82 18.49
CA ASN A 152 -3.32 -19.87 18.99
C ASN A 152 -2.45 -18.75 18.39
N GLY A 153 -2.96 -17.97 17.44
CA GLY A 153 -2.27 -16.85 16.78
C GLY A 153 -1.28 -17.27 15.69
N TRP A 154 -1.15 -18.57 15.41
CA TRP A 154 -0.28 -19.16 14.41
C TRP A 154 -1.09 -19.85 13.32
N ILE A 155 -0.56 -19.86 12.11
CA ILE A 155 -1.14 -20.61 10.99
C ILE A 155 -0.16 -21.69 10.58
N SER A 156 -0.62 -22.93 10.66
CA SER A 156 0.08 -24.13 10.18
C SER A 156 -0.29 -24.44 8.72
N ASP A 157 0.49 -25.30 8.07
CA ASP A 157 0.30 -25.63 6.65
C ASP A 157 -1.08 -26.28 6.38
N ASP A 158 -1.60 -27.05 7.33
CA ASP A 158 -2.90 -27.73 7.29
C ASP A 158 -4.10 -26.83 7.62
N GLU A 159 -3.86 -25.60 8.08
CA GLU A 159 -4.91 -24.62 8.42
C GLU A 159 -5.27 -23.69 7.25
N TYR A 160 -4.68 -23.92 6.07
CA TYR A 160 -5.06 -23.24 4.84
C TYR A 160 -6.28 -23.90 4.20
N THR A 161 -7.28 -23.10 3.89
CA THR A 161 -8.51 -23.56 3.25
C THR A 161 -8.99 -22.61 2.15
N VAL A 162 -9.88 -23.09 1.30
CA VAL A 162 -10.62 -22.28 0.32
C VAL A 162 -11.61 -21.33 1.00
N ARG A 163 -11.97 -20.26 0.31
CA ARG A 163 -12.85 -19.18 0.78
C ARG A 163 -14.19 -19.67 1.29
N SER A 164 -14.77 -20.70 0.66
CA SER A 164 -16.10 -21.24 0.98
C SER A 164 -16.18 -21.89 2.36
N ASN A 165 -15.03 -22.37 2.88
CA ASN A 165 -14.94 -22.96 4.22
C ASN A 165 -14.59 -21.93 5.31
N VAL A 166 -14.27 -20.69 4.92
CA VAL A 166 -14.00 -19.60 5.87
C VAL A 166 -15.33 -19.05 6.38
N SER A 167 -15.70 -19.46 7.59
CA SER A 167 -16.93 -19.02 8.26
C SER A 167 -16.82 -17.60 8.82
N ASN A 168 -15.67 -17.24 9.39
CA ASN A 168 -15.39 -15.90 9.92
C ASN A 168 -14.14 -15.32 9.24
N ILE A 169 -14.30 -14.21 8.51
CA ILE A 169 -13.18 -13.59 7.81
C ILE A 169 -12.15 -12.95 8.75
N ASP A 170 -12.58 -12.54 9.94
CA ASP A 170 -11.70 -11.88 10.92
C ASP A 170 -10.72 -12.88 11.57
N SER A 171 -11.00 -14.18 11.45
CA SER A 171 -10.09 -15.27 11.85
C SER A 171 -8.98 -15.56 10.83
N VAL A 172 -9.04 -14.96 9.63
CA VAL A 172 -7.98 -15.11 8.62
C VAL A 172 -6.76 -14.27 9.03
N ARG A 173 -5.62 -14.93 9.23
CA ARG A 173 -4.36 -14.27 9.61
C ARG A 173 -3.36 -14.15 8.44
N SER A 174 -3.45 -15.05 7.47
CA SER A 174 -2.57 -15.04 6.30
C SER A 174 -3.26 -15.54 5.05
N VAL A 175 -2.69 -15.21 3.89
CA VAL A 175 -3.09 -15.75 2.59
C VAL A 175 -1.88 -16.41 1.95
N ARG A 176 -2.10 -17.60 1.38
CA ARG A 176 -1.16 -18.30 0.52
C ARG A 176 -1.61 -18.05 -0.91
N ILE A 177 -0.68 -17.55 -1.72
CA ILE A 177 -0.94 -17.15 -3.09
C ILE A 177 -0.10 -18.05 -3.99
N GLU A 178 -0.75 -18.64 -4.97
CA GLU A 178 -0.14 -19.43 -6.04
C GLU A 178 -0.36 -18.70 -7.37
N LEU A 179 0.74 -18.35 -8.03
CA LEU A 179 0.74 -17.81 -9.39
C LEU A 179 1.13 -18.93 -10.35
N GLY A 180 0.21 -19.29 -11.24
CA GLY A 180 0.48 -20.23 -12.31
C GLY A 180 1.37 -19.61 -13.37
N ALA A 181 2.40 -20.35 -13.79
CA ALA A 181 3.25 -20.06 -14.93
C ALA A 181 3.97 -21.36 -15.36
N GLU A 182 4.95 -21.27 -16.27
CA GLU A 182 5.83 -22.40 -16.61
C GLU A 182 6.44 -23.06 -15.38
N ARG A 183 6.69 -22.28 -14.32
CA ARG A 183 6.96 -22.77 -12.97
C ARG A 183 6.04 -22.04 -12.00
N PRO A 184 5.17 -22.77 -11.27
CA PRO A 184 4.28 -22.12 -10.32
C PRO A 184 5.10 -21.46 -9.21
N VAL A 185 4.65 -20.28 -8.79
CA VAL A 185 5.28 -19.52 -7.70
C VAL A 185 4.28 -19.44 -6.56
N GLU A 186 4.67 -19.99 -5.42
CA GLU A 186 3.89 -19.97 -4.19
C GLU A 186 4.57 -19.07 -3.15
N PHE A 187 3.79 -18.22 -2.48
CA PHE A 187 4.27 -17.42 -1.37
C PHE A 187 3.13 -17.11 -0.38
N VAL A 188 3.52 -16.80 0.86
CA VAL A 188 2.58 -16.48 1.94
C VAL A 188 2.74 -15.02 2.36
N ALA A 189 1.60 -14.34 2.56
CA ALA A 189 1.53 -12.99 3.08
C ALA A 189 0.62 -12.91 4.31
N THR A 190 1.11 -12.27 5.38
CA THR A 190 0.39 -12.13 6.65
C THR A 190 -0.37 -10.80 6.69
N LEU A 191 -1.62 -10.83 7.15
CA LEU A 191 -2.46 -9.65 7.36
C LEU A 191 -2.04 -8.99 8.69
N ARG A 192 -1.33 -7.87 8.62
CA ARG A 192 -0.79 -7.19 9.82
C ARG A 192 -1.91 -6.69 10.75
N SER A 193 -2.96 -6.12 10.18
CA SER A 193 -4.13 -5.62 10.91
C SER A 193 -4.79 -6.71 11.78
N ALA A 194 -4.92 -7.93 11.26
CA ALA A 194 -5.49 -9.07 11.98
C ALA A 194 -4.65 -9.45 13.21
N VAL A 195 -3.32 -9.48 13.07
CA VAL A 195 -2.40 -9.75 14.18
C VAL A 195 -2.42 -8.62 15.23
N PHE A 196 -2.50 -7.36 14.78
CA PHE A 196 -2.54 -6.21 15.71
C PHE A 196 -3.85 -6.11 16.51
N ARG A 197 -5.00 -6.52 15.94
CA ARG A 197 -6.27 -6.61 16.70
C ARG A 197 -6.15 -7.57 17.89
N GLN A 198 -5.52 -8.72 17.68
CA GLN A 198 -5.30 -9.72 18.74
C GLN A 198 -4.35 -9.21 19.85
N LEU A 199 -3.34 -8.41 19.50
CA LEU A 199 -2.45 -7.80 20.50
C LEU A 199 -3.09 -6.63 21.26
N ARG A 200 -4.16 -6.04 20.72
CA ARG A 200 -4.89 -4.93 21.35
C ARG A 200 -6.01 -5.42 22.29
N GLY A 201 -6.33 -6.71 22.28
CA GLY A 201 -7.44 -7.27 23.08
C GLY A 201 -8.82 -7.06 22.46
N ASP A 202 -8.90 -6.61 21.21
CA ASP A 202 -10.17 -6.39 20.50
C ASP A 202 -10.69 -7.72 19.88
N ASP A 203 -10.78 -8.78 20.68
CA ASP A 203 -11.42 -10.04 20.25
C ASP A 203 -12.95 -9.88 20.36
N PRO A 204 -13.72 -9.96 19.24
CA PRO A 204 -15.18 -9.85 19.29
C PRO A 204 -15.87 -11.02 20.03
N THR A 205 -15.12 -12.03 20.46
CA THR A 205 -15.60 -13.12 21.30
C THR A 205 -15.30 -12.95 22.79
N ASP A 206 -14.58 -11.89 23.18
CA ASP A 206 -14.43 -11.55 24.59
C ASP A 206 -15.66 -10.74 25.03
N PRO A 207 -16.59 -11.31 25.82
CA PRO A 207 -17.61 -10.49 26.46
C PRO A 207 -16.87 -9.47 27.32
N ASP A 208 -17.12 -8.17 27.09
CA ASP A 208 -16.50 -7.04 27.80
C ASP A 208 -15.99 -7.48 29.18
N PRO A 209 -14.67 -7.46 29.44
CA PRO A 209 -14.16 -7.81 30.75
C PRO A 209 -14.92 -6.95 31.76
N ASP A 210 -15.53 -7.61 32.76
CA ASP A 210 -16.27 -6.95 33.84
C ASP A 210 -15.53 -5.67 34.20
N PRO A 211 -16.23 -4.51 34.24
CA PRO A 211 -15.58 -3.22 34.45
C PRO A 211 -14.64 -3.35 35.63
N ASP A 212 -13.35 -3.02 35.39
CA ASP A 212 -12.30 -3.06 36.41
C ASP A 212 -12.88 -2.56 37.73
N PRO A 213 -12.78 -3.32 38.84
CA PRO A 213 -13.27 -2.85 40.12
C PRO A 213 -12.65 -1.47 40.37
N ASP A 214 -13.52 -0.48 40.58
CA ASP A 214 -13.12 0.91 40.84
C ASP A 214 -11.90 0.91 41.77
N PRO A 215 -10.81 1.64 41.43
CA PRO A 215 -9.65 1.74 42.29
C PRO A 215 -10.11 2.10 43.70
N ASP A 216 -9.61 1.36 44.71
CA ASP A 216 -9.85 1.68 46.11
C ASP A 216 -9.66 3.20 46.30
N PRO A 217 -10.64 3.91 46.87
CA PRO A 217 -10.58 5.36 46.98
C PRO A 217 -9.31 5.75 47.74
N ASP A 218 -8.51 6.60 47.10
CA ASP A 218 -7.31 7.20 47.70
C ASP A 218 -7.68 7.78 49.09
N PRO A 219 -6.81 7.63 50.10
CA PRO A 219 -7.06 8.17 51.43
C PRO A 219 -7.30 9.68 51.35
N ASP A 220 -8.46 10.09 51.87
CA ASP A 220 -9.03 11.43 51.85
C ASP A 220 -7.94 12.52 52.02
N PRO A 221 -7.69 13.35 50.99
CA PRO A 221 -6.88 14.54 51.15
C PRO A 221 -7.53 15.42 52.24
N GLY A 222 -6.73 15.91 53.18
CA GLY A 222 -7.23 16.82 54.21
C GLY A 222 -8.02 18.00 53.62
N PRO A 223 -8.92 18.62 54.40
CA PRO A 223 -9.94 19.53 53.90
C PRO A 223 -9.36 20.64 53.01
N ASP A 224 -9.82 20.64 51.77
CA ASP A 224 -9.52 21.67 50.77
C ASP A 224 -10.15 23.00 51.23
N PRO A 225 -9.46 24.16 51.12
CA PRO A 225 -10.07 25.45 51.42
C PRO A 225 -11.24 25.71 50.48
N ASP A 226 -12.39 26.09 51.04
CA ASP A 226 -13.64 26.40 50.33
C ASP A 226 -13.38 27.25 49.07
N PRO A 227 -13.74 26.76 47.86
CA PRO A 227 -13.73 27.59 46.66
C PRO A 227 -14.69 28.76 46.88
N GLY A 228 -14.17 29.99 46.73
CA GLY A 228 -14.99 31.20 46.82
C GLY A 228 -16.16 31.17 45.82
N PRO A 229 -17.24 31.93 46.08
CA PRO A 229 -18.42 31.94 45.22
C PRO A 229 -18.08 32.36 43.78
N ASP A 230 -18.58 31.60 42.83
CA ASP A 230 -18.52 31.89 41.38
C ASP A 230 -19.14 33.27 41.10
N PRO A 231 -18.47 34.18 40.35
CA PRO A 231 -19.05 35.49 40.04
C PRO A 231 -20.38 35.36 39.28
N GLU A 232 -21.44 36.00 39.80
CA GLU A 232 -22.73 36.09 39.13
C GLU A 232 -22.59 36.77 37.75
N PRO A 233 -23.25 36.24 36.70
CA PRO A 233 -23.24 36.86 35.38
C PRO A 233 -23.89 38.25 35.44
N THR A 234 -23.20 39.24 34.88
CA THR A 234 -23.72 40.60 34.79
C THR A 234 -24.55 40.78 33.52
N PHE A 235 -25.74 41.37 33.67
CA PHE A 235 -26.67 41.63 32.57
C PHE A 235 -26.73 43.14 32.27
N VAL A 236 -26.86 43.47 30.98
CA VAL A 236 -27.10 44.84 30.51
C VAL A 236 -28.36 44.92 29.66
N ASP A 237 -29.10 46.02 29.80
CA ASP A 237 -30.29 46.29 29.01
C ASP A 237 -29.92 46.96 27.67
N CYS A 238 -30.22 46.26 26.58
CA CYS A 238 -29.99 46.72 25.22
C CYS A 238 -31.31 47.16 24.56
N GLY A 239 -31.31 48.34 23.93
CA GLY A 239 -32.42 48.79 23.09
C GLY A 239 -32.38 48.13 21.71
N CYS A 240 -33.43 47.39 21.36
CA CYS A 240 -33.54 46.67 20.09
C CYS A 240 -34.68 47.27 19.24
N LYS A 241 -34.45 47.41 17.92
CA LYS A 241 -35.46 47.86 16.94
C LYS A 241 -35.58 46.86 15.79
N ARG A 242 -36.81 46.63 15.31
CA ARG A 242 -37.12 45.88 14.08
C ARG A 242 -38.02 46.68 13.17
N THR A 243 -37.71 46.67 11.87
CA THR A 243 -38.50 47.30 10.81
C THR A 243 -38.81 46.27 9.73
N GLY A 244 -40.05 45.79 9.67
CA GLY A 244 -40.45 44.71 8.74
C GLY A 244 -39.75 43.37 9.02
N ASN A 245 -39.26 42.71 7.97
CA ASN A 245 -38.53 41.43 8.04
C ASN A 245 -36.99 41.60 8.11
N SER A 246 -36.50 42.85 8.10
CA SER A 246 -35.07 43.14 8.20
C SER A 246 -34.73 43.62 9.62
N ASN A 247 -33.82 42.91 10.28
CA ASN A 247 -33.31 43.27 11.59
C ASN A 247 -32.24 44.36 11.43
N SER A 248 -32.49 45.56 11.95
CA SER A 248 -31.46 46.60 12.09
C SER A 248 -31.43 47.08 13.52
N VAL A 249 -30.38 46.70 14.24
CA VAL A 249 -30.17 47.12 15.64
C VAL A 249 -29.91 48.63 15.66
N ALA A 250 -30.88 49.39 16.17
CA ALA A 250 -30.66 50.77 16.54
C ALA A 250 -30.03 50.79 17.93
N LEU A 251 -28.69 50.80 17.96
CA LEU A 251 -27.89 50.86 19.18
C LEU A 251 -28.14 52.18 19.91
N THR A 252 -28.99 52.16 20.94
CA THR A 252 -29.05 53.24 21.94
C THR A 252 -28.85 52.62 23.32
N GLY A 253 -27.60 52.32 23.68
CA GLY A 253 -27.23 51.76 24.98
C GLY A 253 -25.72 51.62 25.17
N ALA A 254 -25.25 51.85 26.40
CA ALA A 254 -23.89 52.26 26.77
C ALA A 254 -22.77 51.18 26.74
N ASN A 255 -23.01 49.98 26.19
CA ASN A 255 -21.96 48.97 26.03
C ASN A 255 -22.08 48.22 24.69
N PRO A 256 -21.25 48.55 23.67
CA PRO A 256 -21.37 47.98 22.33
C PRO A 256 -20.98 46.50 22.25
N ALA A 257 -20.25 45.95 23.22
CA ALA A 257 -19.78 44.56 23.17
C ALA A 257 -20.89 43.53 23.48
N ALA A 258 -21.80 43.83 24.41
CA ALA A 258 -22.88 42.93 24.81
C ALA A 258 -24.15 43.10 23.95
N CYS A 259 -24.36 44.29 23.36
CA CYS A 259 -25.56 44.59 22.55
C CYS A 259 -25.39 44.15 21.07
N THR A 260 -25.33 42.84 20.84
CA THR A 260 -25.19 42.25 19.49
C THR A 260 -26.52 41.94 18.82
N ASN A 261 -26.52 41.81 17.49
CA ASN A 261 -27.68 41.36 16.71
C ASN A 261 -28.21 40.00 17.20
N ALA A 262 -27.31 39.11 17.62
CA ALA A 262 -27.67 37.78 18.12
C ALA A 262 -28.51 37.85 19.39
N CYS A 263 -28.10 38.68 20.37
CA CYS A 263 -28.87 38.84 21.60
C CYS A 263 -30.28 39.40 21.35
N CYS A 264 -30.40 40.46 20.55
CA CYS A 264 -31.70 41.02 20.19
C CYS A 264 -32.59 40.00 19.45
N GLN A 265 -32.03 39.15 18.59
CA GLN A 265 -32.79 38.14 17.86
C GLN A 265 -33.32 37.03 18.77
N THR A 266 -32.48 36.47 19.63
CA THR A 266 -32.90 35.42 20.57
C THR A 266 -34.02 35.92 21.49
N LYS A 267 -33.88 37.13 22.04
CA LYS A 267 -34.90 37.72 22.91
C LYS A 267 -36.18 38.06 22.15
N TRP A 268 -36.06 38.51 20.91
CA TRP A 268 -37.21 38.68 20.03
C TRP A 268 -37.98 37.37 19.88
N ASP A 269 -37.32 36.27 19.53
CA ASP A 269 -37.98 34.99 19.26
C ASP A 269 -38.75 34.49 20.50
N SER A 270 -38.19 34.69 21.69
CA SER A 270 -38.87 34.39 22.95
C SER A 270 -39.98 35.36 23.36
N ALA A 271 -40.02 36.59 22.82
CA ALA A 271 -41.00 37.59 23.22
C ALA A 271 -42.41 37.26 22.70
N SER A 272 -43.37 37.16 23.62
CA SER A 272 -44.80 37.01 23.33
C SER A 272 -45.64 37.78 24.36
N PRO A 273 -46.54 38.69 23.95
CA PRO A 273 -46.80 39.15 22.58
C PRO A 273 -45.69 40.08 22.04
N LYS A 274 -45.57 40.20 20.70
CA LYS A 274 -44.54 41.05 20.06
C LYS A 274 -44.86 42.54 20.28
N PRO A 275 -43.93 43.35 20.81
CA PRO A 275 -44.16 44.78 21.08
C PRO A 275 -43.99 45.62 19.81
N CYS A 276 -45.00 45.61 18.95
CA CYS A 276 -45.01 46.34 17.67
C CYS A 276 -46.12 47.37 17.59
N SER A 277 -45.85 48.49 16.94
CA SER A 277 -46.86 49.44 16.47
C SER A 277 -46.54 49.86 15.03
N ASN A 278 -47.49 49.70 14.10
CA ASN A 278 -47.35 50.06 12.67
C ASN A 278 -46.02 49.58 12.03
N ASN A 279 -45.71 48.29 12.17
CA ASN A 279 -44.47 47.64 11.66
C ASN A 279 -43.14 48.18 12.22
N ASN A 280 -43.18 49.05 13.23
CA ASN A 280 -42.02 49.44 14.04
C ASN A 280 -42.11 48.73 15.38
N CYS A 281 -41.15 47.85 15.66
CA CYS A 281 -41.09 47.12 16.91
C CYS A 281 -39.86 47.57 17.69
N VAL A 282 -40.06 48.03 18.92
CA VAL A 282 -39.01 48.53 19.80
C VAL A 282 -39.17 47.86 21.16
N PHE A 283 -38.09 47.30 21.69
CA PHE A 283 -38.10 46.62 22.98
C PHE A 283 -36.72 46.61 23.62
N THR A 284 -36.69 46.34 24.93
CA THR A 284 -35.47 46.21 25.72
C THR A 284 -35.15 44.73 25.91
N ALA A 285 -33.88 44.36 25.75
CA ALA A 285 -33.38 42.99 25.89
C ALA A 285 -32.24 42.93 26.91
N GLN A 286 -32.34 42.06 27.91
CA GLN A 286 -31.24 41.76 28.82
C GLN A 286 -30.22 40.84 28.13
N CYS A 287 -29.01 41.34 27.93
CA CYS A 287 -27.89 40.63 27.32
C CYS A 287 -26.79 40.40 28.35
N VAL A 288 -26.14 39.24 28.29
CA VAL A 288 -25.01 38.89 29.15
C VAL A 288 -23.76 39.62 28.67
N VAL A 289 -23.00 40.18 29.61
CA VAL A 289 -21.65 40.66 29.32
C VAL A 289 -20.70 39.45 29.36
N PRO A 290 -19.96 39.14 28.29
CA PRO A 290 -18.99 38.06 28.30
C PRO A 290 -17.82 38.34 29.25
#